data_AF-V6SRP1-F1
#
_entry.id   AF-V6SRP1-F1
#
_cell.length_a   1.000
_cell.length_b   1.000
_cell.length_c   1.000
_cell.angle_alpha   90.00
_cell.angle_beta   90.00
_cell.angle_gamma   90.00
#
_symmetry.space_group_name_H-M   'P 1'
#
loop_
_entity.id
_entity.type
_entity.pdbx_description
1 polymer ?
#
loop_
_entity_poly.entity_id
_entity_poly.type
_entity_poly.pdbx_seq_one_letter_code
_entity_poly.pdbx_strand_id
1 'polypeptide(L)'
;MITTNSGFEVLVISIILILVYVIGYELIRRLEAPVEKKYELSLRLMASLSFFLVIYNIYVSIRSNDRIEENRASYNTIENIQRNWLDPQKELLQNYPEGYFLYSSMNQDAAFGNEVPQKYDATKRKQLEVYYSLRIFQSMEDFLTTGKYDKTGQSVWVNAYLMWMQSPILRFYWTKLSFNFSQDTREFVAKIIEKSDELIALRKKKGKLTNEDYDAISTKFKVNLR
;
A
#
# COMPACT_ATOMS: atom_id res chain seq x y z
N MET A 1 -9.72 -1.86 12.70
CA MET A 1 -10.56 -0.67 12.49
C MET A 1 -10.32 0.27 13.67
N ILE A 2 -9.29 1.12 13.60
CA ILE A 2 -8.93 2.05 14.70
C ILE A 2 -9.57 3.38 14.32
N THR A 3 -10.79 3.63 14.81
CA THR A 3 -11.37 4.97 14.81
C THR A 3 -10.57 5.81 15.78
N THR A 4 -9.59 6.57 15.29
CA THR A 4 -8.88 7.56 16.08
C THR A 4 -9.91 8.55 16.63
N ASN A 5 -10.10 8.50 17.95
CA ASN A 5 -10.93 9.35 18.81
C ASN A 5 -10.49 10.83 18.82
N SER A 6 -10.03 11.38 17.68
CA SER A 6 -9.51 12.74 17.57
C SER A 6 -10.49 13.80 18.09
N GLY A 7 -11.80 13.66 17.82
CA GLY A 7 -12.82 14.55 18.35
C GLY A 7 -12.99 14.45 19.88
N PHE A 8 -12.86 13.25 20.44
CA PHE A 8 -12.95 13.02 21.88
C PHE A 8 -11.69 13.53 22.60
N GLU A 9 -10.50 13.30 22.05
CA GLU A 9 -9.22 13.83 22.56
C GLU A 9 -9.21 15.37 22.59
N VAL A 10 -9.65 16.01 21.50
CA VAL A 10 -9.78 17.48 21.42
C VAL A 10 -10.76 18.00 22.48
N LEU A 11 -11.89 17.32 22.67
CA LEU A 11 -12.91 17.69 23.64
C LEU A 11 -12.40 17.56 25.08
N VAL A 12 -11.70 16.47 25.41
CA VAL A 12 -11.09 16.25 26.73
C VAL A 12 -10.03 17.32 27.04
N ILE A 13 -9.13 17.61 26.09
CA ILE A 13 -8.08 18.63 26.28
C ILE A 13 -8.69 20.03 26.44
N SER A 14 -9.74 20.35 25.67
CA SER A 14 -10.46 21.62 25.80
C SER A 14 -11.11 21.76 27.18
N ILE A 15 -11.74 20.71 27.69
CA ILE A 15 -12.33 20.69 29.04
C ILE A 15 -11.26 20.90 30.11
N ILE A 16 -10.10 20.24 29.99
CA ILE A 16 -8.99 20.39 30.94
C ILE A 16 -8.47 21.83 30.94
N LEU A 17 -8.27 22.45 29.78
CA LEU A 17 -7.80 23.83 29.68
C LEU A 17 -8.80 24.82 30.30
N ILE A 18 -10.10 24.61 30.08
CA ILE A 18 -11.16 25.41 30.70
C ILE A 18 -11.12 25.25 32.23
N LEU A 19 -10.97 24.02 32.74
CA LEU A 19 -10.86 23.76 34.17
C LEU A 19 -9.63 24.43 34.78
N VAL A 20 -8.46 24.34 34.14
CA VAL A 20 -7.23 24.99 34.58
C VAL A 20 -7.40 26.51 34.63
N TYR A 21 -8.05 27.09 33.62
CA TYR A 21 -8.34 28.53 33.59
C TYR A 21 -9.28 28.94 34.73
N VAL A 22 -10.40 28.24 34.91
CA VAL A 22 -11.41 28.55 35.94
C VAL A 22 -10.82 28.42 37.34
N ILE A 23 -10.10 27.33 37.63
CA ILE A 23 -9.46 27.09 38.92
C ILE A 23 -8.36 28.13 39.15
N GLY A 24 -7.50 28.38 38.17
CA GLY A 24 -6.43 29.36 38.26
C GLY A 24 -6.95 30.78 38.51
N TYR A 25 -8.01 31.17 37.80
CA TYR A 25 -8.64 32.48 37.97
C TYR A 25 -9.27 32.63 39.37
N GLU A 26 -9.99 31.62 39.85
CA GLU A 26 -10.60 31.66 41.19
C GLU A 26 -9.55 31.72 42.30
N LEU A 27 -8.42 31.02 42.15
CA LEU A 27 -7.29 31.11 43.08
C LEU A 27 -6.67 32.52 43.09
N ILE A 28 -6.47 33.13 41.92
CA ILE A 28 -5.94 34.51 41.81
C ILE A 28 -6.91 35.52 42.44
N ARG A 29 -8.22 35.34 42.25
CA ARG A 29 -9.24 36.21 42.83
C ARG A 29 -9.19 36.20 44.36
N ARG A 30 -9.04 35.02 44.96
CA ARG A 30 -9.01 34.79 46.41
C ARG A 30 -7.68 35.17 47.08
N LEU A 31 -6.62 35.42 46.32
CA LEU A 31 -5.34 35.85 46.88
C LEU A 31 -5.49 37.19 47.62
N GLU A 32 -4.89 37.33 48.80
CA GLU A 32 -4.75 38.64 49.47
C GLU A 32 -3.54 39.37 48.88
N ALA A 33 -3.71 39.93 47.68
CA ALA A 33 -2.66 40.65 46.95
C ALA A 33 -3.19 41.96 46.35
N PRO A 34 -2.31 42.94 46.07
CA PRO A 34 -2.67 44.16 45.36
C PRO A 34 -3.31 43.85 44.00
N VAL A 35 -4.23 44.72 43.56
CA VAL A 35 -4.97 44.56 42.29
C VAL A 35 -4.03 44.43 41.09
N GLU A 36 -2.95 45.21 41.05
CA GLU A 36 -1.92 45.17 40.01
C GLU A 36 -1.26 43.78 39.89
N LYS A 37 -0.94 43.17 41.04
CA LYS A 37 -0.30 41.85 41.09
C LYS A 37 -1.25 40.73 40.67
N LYS A 38 -2.54 40.86 41.00
CA LYS A 38 -3.60 39.95 40.52
C LYS A 38 -3.76 40.03 39.00
N TYR A 39 -3.76 41.25 38.45
CA TYR A 39 -3.86 41.50 37.01
C TYR A 39 -2.66 40.90 36.27
N GLU A 40 -1.44 41.12 36.77
CA GLU A 40 -0.21 40.52 36.23
C GLU A 40 -0.27 38.98 36.23
N LEU A 41 -0.73 38.37 37.33
CA LEU A 41 -0.91 36.91 37.44
C LEU A 41 -1.95 36.38 36.45
N SER A 42 -3.07 37.09 36.25
CA SER A 42 -4.09 36.72 35.26
C SER A 42 -3.55 36.78 33.83
N LEU A 43 -2.75 37.81 33.49
CA LEU A 43 -2.09 37.90 32.20
C LEU A 43 -1.08 36.76 31.99
N ARG A 44 -0.30 36.42 33.01
CA ARG A 44 0.64 35.28 32.95
C ARG A 44 -0.10 33.96 32.76
N LEU A 45 -1.23 33.74 33.45
CA LEU A 45 -2.07 32.55 33.28
C LEU A 45 -2.60 32.43 31.85
N MET A 46 -3.10 33.53 31.27
CA MET A 46 -3.55 33.56 29.88
C MET A 46 -2.40 33.26 28.92
N ALA A 47 -1.23 33.89 29.11
CA ALA A 47 -0.05 33.66 28.28
C ALA A 47 0.41 32.19 28.32
N SER A 48 0.41 31.56 29.50
CA SER A 48 0.74 30.15 29.65
C SER A 48 -0.25 29.24 28.92
N LEU A 49 -1.56 29.50 29.03
CA LEU A 49 -2.58 28.73 28.31
C LEU A 49 -2.44 28.87 26.79
N SER A 50 -2.15 30.07 26.28
CA SER A 50 -1.88 30.31 24.86
C SER A 50 -0.68 29.51 24.36
N PHE A 51 0.40 29.43 25.15
CA PHE A 51 1.57 28.64 24.79
C PHE A 51 1.26 27.13 24.67
N PHE A 52 0.48 26.58 25.61
CA PHE A 52 0.05 25.18 25.55
C PHE A 52 -0.83 24.89 24.32
N LEU A 53 -1.75 25.81 23.97
CA LEU A 53 -2.57 25.68 22.77
C LEU A 53 -1.75 25.67 21.48
N VAL A 54 -0.71 26.49 21.40
CA VAL A 54 0.20 26.50 20.24
C VAL A 54 0.96 25.19 20.11
N ILE A 55 1.52 24.66 21.20
CA ILE A 55 2.21 23.35 21.19
C ILE A 55 1.25 22.24 20.77
N TYR A 56 0.03 22.24 21.32
CA TYR A 56 -0.98 21.25 20.94
C TYR A 56 -1.37 21.36 19.46
N ASN A 57 -1.52 22.58 18.94
CA ASN A 57 -1.82 22.81 17.53
C ASN A 57 -0.68 22.28 16.64
N ILE A 58 0.58 22.55 16.98
CA ILE A 58 1.74 21.99 16.27
C ILE A 58 1.70 20.46 16.30
N TYR A 59 1.43 19.85 17.45
CA TYR A 59 1.31 18.40 17.59
C TYR A 59 0.21 17.80 16.71
N VAL A 60 -0.99 18.40 16.72
CA VAL A 60 -2.12 17.97 15.88
C VAL A 60 -1.79 18.15 14.41
N SER A 61 -1.16 19.27 14.04
CA SER A 61 -0.80 19.58 12.65
C SER A 61 0.22 18.59 12.10
N ILE A 62 1.24 18.21 12.88
CA ILE A 62 2.23 17.20 12.48
C ILE A 62 1.55 15.85 12.23
N ARG A 63 0.76 15.37 13.21
CA ARG A 63 0.07 14.07 13.09
C ARG A 63 -0.95 14.05 11.93
N SER A 64 -1.60 15.17 11.67
CA SER A 64 -2.52 15.32 10.54
C SER A 64 -1.77 15.28 9.21
N ASN A 65 -0.61 15.94 9.11
CA ASN A 65 0.23 15.91 7.92
C ASN A 65 0.76 14.50 7.63
N ASP A 66 1.29 13.81 8.63
CA ASP A 66 1.75 12.42 8.48
C ASP A 66 0.62 11.53 7.93
N ARG A 67 -0.57 11.64 8.52
CA ARG A 67 -1.74 10.88 8.04
C ARG A 67 -2.17 11.28 6.62
N ILE A 68 -2.07 12.55 6.25
CA ILE A 68 -2.40 13.01 4.89
C ILE A 68 -1.40 12.45 3.88
N GLU A 69 -0.11 12.49 4.20
CA GLU A 69 0.95 11.93 3.37
C GLU A 69 0.81 10.41 3.22
N GLU A 70 0.55 9.68 4.31
CA GLU A 70 0.28 8.24 4.26
C GLU A 70 -0.94 7.90 3.39
N ASN A 71 -2.04 8.65 3.54
CA ASN A 71 -3.22 8.43 2.70
C ASN A 71 -2.94 8.76 1.24
N ARG A 72 -2.21 9.85 0.95
CA ARG A 72 -1.84 10.23 -0.42
C ARG A 72 -0.94 9.18 -1.06
N ALA A 73 0.03 8.65 -0.31
CA ALA A 73 0.88 7.54 -0.75
C ALA A 73 0.03 6.29 -1.05
N SER A 74 -0.88 5.91 -0.14
CA SER A 74 -1.82 4.79 -0.33
C SER A 74 -2.69 4.97 -1.59
N TYR A 75 -3.26 6.15 -1.80
CA TYR A 75 -4.08 6.45 -2.98
C TYR A 75 -3.29 6.42 -4.28
N ASN A 76 -2.10 7.03 -4.31
CA ASN A 76 -1.22 7.00 -5.49
C ASN A 76 -0.81 5.56 -5.82
N THR A 77 -0.55 4.74 -4.80
CA THR A 77 -0.25 3.32 -4.94
C THR A 77 -1.43 2.55 -5.51
N ILE A 78 -2.63 2.70 -4.96
CA ILE A 78 -3.84 2.05 -5.49
C ILE A 78 -4.12 2.49 -6.93
N GLU A 79 -3.94 3.77 -7.25
CA GLU A 79 -4.10 4.28 -8.62
C GLU A 79 -3.04 3.72 -9.57
N ASN A 80 -1.77 3.66 -9.14
CA ASN A 80 -0.68 3.04 -9.90
C ASN A 80 -0.94 1.55 -10.11
N ILE A 81 -1.50 0.86 -9.11
CA ILE A 81 -1.89 -0.54 -9.20
C ILE A 81 -3.05 -0.70 -10.18
N GLN A 82 -4.12 0.06 -10.05
CA GLN A 82 -5.24 0.00 -10.99
C GLN A 82 -4.75 0.26 -12.42
N ARG A 83 -3.93 1.30 -12.60
CA ARG A 83 -3.35 1.64 -13.89
C ARG A 83 -2.37 0.59 -14.41
N ASN A 84 -1.45 0.06 -13.59
CA ASN A 84 -0.35 -0.80 -14.05
C ASN A 84 -0.60 -2.29 -13.91
N TRP A 85 -1.67 -2.70 -13.24
CA TRP A 85 -2.10 -4.07 -13.12
C TRP A 85 -3.43 -4.29 -13.84
N LEU A 86 -4.51 -3.61 -13.44
CA LEU A 86 -5.85 -3.94 -13.93
C LEU A 86 -6.11 -3.46 -15.37
N ASP A 87 -5.70 -2.23 -15.69
CA ASP A 87 -5.90 -1.67 -17.03
C ASP A 87 -5.16 -2.44 -18.13
N PRO A 88 -3.90 -2.87 -17.96
CA PRO A 88 -3.25 -3.84 -18.83
C PRO A 88 -4.08 -5.04 -19.17
N GLN A 89 -4.65 -5.70 -18.16
CA GLN A 89 -5.38 -6.93 -18.35
C GLN A 89 -6.65 -6.67 -19.14
N LYS A 90 -7.33 -5.55 -18.85
CA LYS A 90 -8.50 -5.11 -19.60
C LYS A 90 -8.17 -4.75 -21.05
N GLU A 91 -7.06 -4.05 -21.29
CA GLU A 91 -6.61 -3.64 -22.63
C GLU A 91 -6.17 -4.84 -23.48
N LEU A 92 -5.40 -5.76 -22.88
CA LEU A 92 -4.99 -7.03 -23.48
C LEU A 92 -6.17 -7.91 -23.87
N LEU A 93 -7.27 -7.86 -23.11
CA LEU A 93 -8.49 -8.63 -23.37
C LEU A 93 -9.36 -8.05 -24.49
N GLN A 94 -9.30 -6.75 -24.76
CA GLN A 94 -10.27 -6.07 -25.64
C GLN A 94 -9.72 -5.72 -27.02
N ASN A 95 -8.42 -5.43 -27.17
CA ASN A 95 -7.94 -4.71 -28.35
C ASN A 95 -6.87 -5.45 -29.17
N TYR A 96 -6.20 -6.49 -28.62
CA TYR A 96 -5.05 -7.12 -29.28
C TYR A 96 -5.05 -8.65 -29.13
N PRO A 97 -5.18 -9.44 -30.22
CA PRO A 97 -5.05 -10.90 -30.15
C PRO A 97 -3.67 -11.33 -29.65
N GLU A 98 -2.63 -10.53 -29.88
CA GLU A 98 -1.29 -10.75 -29.35
C GLU A 98 -1.22 -10.78 -27.82
N GLY A 99 -2.15 -10.08 -27.15
CA GLY A 99 -2.18 -9.99 -25.70
C GLY A 99 -2.57 -11.29 -25.00
N TYR A 100 -3.29 -12.15 -25.72
CA TYR A 100 -3.75 -13.45 -25.24
C TYR A 100 -2.60 -14.31 -24.71
N PHE A 101 -1.43 -14.32 -25.38
CA PHE A 101 -0.32 -15.22 -25.05
C PHE A 101 0.26 -14.94 -23.66
N LEU A 102 0.56 -13.68 -23.36
CA LEU A 102 1.04 -13.31 -22.03
C LEU A 102 -0.06 -13.56 -20.99
N TYR A 103 -1.28 -13.09 -21.25
CA TYR A 103 -2.39 -13.21 -20.31
C TYR A 103 -2.71 -14.66 -19.93
N SER A 104 -2.88 -15.55 -20.92
CA SER A 104 -3.16 -16.97 -20.69
C SER A 104 -2.02 -17.68 -19.95
N SER A 105 -0.77 -17.34 -20.27
CA SER A 105 0.39 -17.94 -19.59
C SER A 105 0.48 -17.57 -18.10
N MET A 106 -0.06 -16.41 -17.71
CA MET A 106 -0.11 -15.93 -16.32
C MET A 106 -1.31 -16.46 -15.54
N ASN A 107 -2.36 -16.93 -16.21
CA ASN A 107 -3.63 -17.33 -15.60
C ASN A 107 -4.03 -18.75 -16.02
N GLN A 108 -3.13 -19.72 -15.85
CA GLN A 108 -3.25 -21.08 -16.41
C GLN A 108 -4.46 -21.88 -15.87
N ASP A 109 -4.92 -21.58 -14.66
CA ASP A 109 -6.05 -22.28 -14.03
C ASP A 109 -7.42 -21.63 -14.36
N ALA A 110 -7.43 -20.51 -15.06
CA ALA A 110 -8.65 -19.78 -15.32
C ALA A 110 -9.28 -20.20 -16.66
N ALA A 111 -10.59 -20.47 -16.64
CA ALA A 111 -11.32 -20.96 -17.81
C ALA A 111 -11.87 -19.77 -18.61
N PHE A 112 -11.08 -19.25 -19.55
CA PHE A 112 -11.44 -18.04 -20.33
C PHE A 112 -11.87 -18.31 -21.78
N GLY A 113 -12.11 -19.58 -22.13
CA GLY A 113 -12.34 -19.99 -23.51
C GLY A 113 -11.03 -20.39 -24.20
N ASN A 114 -11.11 -21.36 -25.10
CA ASN A 114 -9.95 -22.09 -25.63
C ASN A 114 -9.47 -21.58 -27.00
N GLU A 115 -10.01 -20.46 -27.48
CA GLU A 115 -9.70 -19.97 -28.81
C GLU A 115 -8.39 -19.19 -28.80
N VAL A 116 -7.29 -19.92 -28.94
CA VAL A 116 -5.97 -19.34 -29.20
C VAL A 116 -6.03 -18.56 -30.52
N PRO A 117 -5.69 -17.26 -30.54
CA PRO A 117 -5.69 -16.47 -31.76
C PRO A 117 -4.79 -17.08 -32.83
N GLN A 118 -5.37 -17.41 -33.98
CA GLN A 118 -4.64 -18.03 -35.11
C GLN A 118 -3.90 -17.00 -35.97
N LYS A 119 -4.38 -15.75 -35.98
CA LYS A 119 -3.81 -14.66 -36.78
C LYS A 119 -3.43 -13.49 -35.87
N TYR A 120 -2.14 -13.23 -35.76
CA TYR A 120 -1.58 -12.15 -34.95
C TYR A 120 -0.22 -11.72 -35.51
N ASP A 121 0.19 -10.50 -35.20
CA ASP A 121 1.52 -9.98 -35.54
C ASP A 121 2.54 -10.41 -34.48
N ALA A 122 3.51 -11.24 -34.89
CA ALA A 122 4.56 -11.76 -34.00
C ALA A 122 5.49 -10.67 -33.45
N THR A 123 5.72 -9.59 -34.19
CA THR A 123 6.54 -8.45 -33.74
C THR A 123 5.78 -7.66 -32.70
N LYS A 124 4.51 -7.35 -32.97
CA LYS A 124 3.64 -6.65 -32.02
C LYS A 124 3.44 -7.45 -30.74
N ARG A 125 3.34 -8.78 -30.83
CA ARG A 125 3.32 -9.68 -29.67
C ARG A 125 4.54 -9.49 -28.78
N LYS A 126 5.75 -9.53 -29.33
CA LYS A 126 6.97 -9.34 -28.55
C LYS A 126 7.00 -7.95 -27.87
N GLN A 127 6.58 -6.90 -28.58
CA GLN A 127 6.51 -5.55 -28.02
C GLN A 127 5.55 -5.47 -26.83
N LEU A 128 4.35 -6.05 -26.97
CA LEU A 128 3.36 -6.09 -25.90
C LEU A 128 3.86 -6.93 -24.71
N GLU A 129 4.45 -8.10 -24.98
CA GLU A 129 5.01 -8.94 -23.92
C GLU A 129 6.09 -8.22 -23.12
N VAL A 130 7.03 -7.52 -23.77
CA VAL A 130 8.05 -6.70 -23.10
C VAL A 130 7.41 -5.59 -22.27
N TYR A 131 6.52 -4.81 -22.90
CA TYR A 131 5.88 -3.65 -22.26
C TYR A 131 5.11 -4.06 -21.00
N TYR A 132 4.28 -5.09 -21.08
CA TYR A 132 3.51 -5.55 -19.92
C TYR A 132 4.36 -6.30 -18.89
N SER A 133 5.41 -6.99 -19.29
CA SER A 133 6.38 -7.56 -18.34
C SER A 133 7.01 -6.47 -17.47
N LEU A 134 7.43 -5.35 -18.07
CA LEU A 134 7.95 -4.20 -17.32
C LEU A 134 6.94 -3.67 -16.30
N ARG A 135 5.68 -3.52 -16.70
CA ARG A 135 4.62 -3.02 -15.79
C ARG A 135 4.36 -3.97 -14.62
N ILE A 136 4.39 -5.27 -14.87
CA ILE A 136 4.24 -6.29 -13.83
C ILE A 136 5.43 -6.25 -12.85
N PHE A 137 6.66 -6.19 -13.34
CA PHE A 137 7.83 -6.10 -12.46
C PHE A 137 7.87 -4.79 -11.69
N GLN A 138 7.48 -3.67 -12.32
CA GLN A 138 7.31 -2.39 -11.63
C GLN A 138 6.29 -2.51 -10.50
N SER A 139 5.17 -3.22 -10.72
CA SER A 139 4.18 -3.43 -9.66
C SER A 139 4.75 -4.17 -8.46
N MET A 140 5.71 -5.08 -8.65
CA MET A 140 6.39 -5.78 -7.55
C MET A 140 7.34 -4.85 -6.78
N GLU A 141 8.06 -3.97 -7.48
CA GLU A 141 8.91 -2.96 -6.87
C GLU A 141 8.10 -1.91 -6.08
N ASP A 142 7.01 -1.44 -6.68
CA ASP A 142 6.08 -0.51 -6.05
C ASP A 142 5.43 -1.14 -4.81
N PHE A 143 5.08 -2.43 -4.87
CA PHE A 143 4.57 -3.15 -3.71
C PHE A 143 5.58 -3.22 -2.57
N LEU A 144 6.87 -3.45 -2.84
CA LEU A 144 7.88 -3.45 -1.79
C LEU A 144 8.06 -2.09 -1.13
N THR A 145 7.86 -0.99 -1.85
CA THR A 145 8.05 0.37 -1.34
C THR A 145 6.81 0.95 -0.68
N THR A 146 5.62 0.56 -1.15
CA THR A 146 4.37 1.20 -0.75
C THR A 146 3.32 0.24 -0.18
N GLY A 147 3.58 -1.07 -0.20
CA GLY A 147 2.67 -2.10 0.29
C GLY A 147 2.31 -1.96 1.78
N LYS A 148 3.11 -1.22 2.57
CA LYS A 148 2.80 -0.94 3.98
C LYS A 148 1.55 -0.10 4.17
N TYR A 149 1.15 0.64 3.13
CA TYR A 149 -0.02 1.49 3.11
C TYR A 149 -1.24 0.82 2.46
N ASP A 150 -1.11 -0.39 1.93
CA ASP A 150 -2.20 -1.11 1.30
C ASP A 150 -3.05 -1.87 2.35
N LYS A 151 -4.37 -1.81 2.17
CA LYS A 151 -5.37 -2.44 3.06
C LYS A 151 -5.85 -3.80 2.53
N THR A 152 -5.51 -4.14 1.29
CA THR A 152 -5.91 -5.41 0.64
C THR A 152 -5.24 -6.61 1.30
N GLY A 153 -4.03 -6.42 1.80
CA GLY A 153 -3.27 -7.41 2.55
C GLY A 153 -2.22 -8.11 1.69
N GLN A 154 -1.06 -8.33 2.28
CA GLN A 154 0.13 -8.89 1.63
C GLN A 154 -0.11 -10.23 0.93
N SER A 155 -0.95 -11.11 1.50
CA SER A 155 -1.21 -12.44 0.94
C SER A 155 -1.86 -12.37 -0.45
N VAL A 156 -2.74 -11.40 -0.69
CA VAL A 156 -3.42 -11.22 -1.97
C VAL A 156 -2.42 -10.88 -3.08
N TRP A 157 -1.49 -9.97 -2.78
CA TRP A 157 -0.39 -9.60 -3.68
C TRP A 157 0.51 -10.78 -3.98
N VAL A 158 0.95 -11.48 -2.93
CA VAL A 158 1.80 -12.65 -3.08
C VAL A 158 1.11 -13.71 -3.92
N ASN A 159 -0.19 -13.96 -3.74
CA ASN A 159 -0.95 -14.90 -4.59
C ASN A 159 -0.91 -14.49 -6.06
N ALA A 160 -1.15 -13.21 -6.37
CA ALA A 160 -1.10 -12.72 -7.75
C ALA A 160 0.30 -12.90 -8.37
N TYR A 161 1.35 -12.55 -7.63
CA TYR A 161 2.73 -12.72 -8.09
C TYR A 161 3.12 -14.19 -8.27
N LEU A 162 2.73 -15.05 -7.34
CA LEU A 162 2.93 -16.50 -7.42
C LEU A 162 2.26 -17.08 -8.66
N MET A 163 1.06 -16.61 -9.00
CA MET A 163 0.32 -17.02 -10.18
C MET A 163 1.01 -16.53 -11.47
N TRP A 164 1.34 -15.25 -11.55
CA TRP A 164 1.97 -14.67 -12.75
C TRP A 164 3.34 -15.24 -13.03
N MET A 165 4.17 -15.44 -12.00
CA MET A 165 5.52 -15.98 -12.18
C MET A 165 5.53 -17.45 -12.56
N GLN A 166 4.38 -18.09 -12.79
CA GLN A 166 4.29 -19.38 -13.46
C GLN A 166 4.36 -19.24 -14.99
N SER A 167 4.20 -18.03 -15.51
CA SER A 167 4.34 -17.72 -16.93
C SER A 167 5.80 -17.90 -17.38
N PRO A 168 6.06 -18.79 -18.36
CA PRO A 168 7.39 -18.88 -18.96
C PRO A 168 7.78 -17.61 -19.73
N ILE A 169 6.79 -16.84 -20.22
CA ILE A 169 7.01 -15.57 -20.92
C ILE A 169 7.54 -14.53 -19.94
N LEU A 170 6.90 -14.36 -18.78
CA LEU A 170 7.41 -13.44 -17.76
C LEU A 170 8.78 -13.87 -17.26
N ARG A 171 9.01 -15.16 -17.01
CA ARG A 171 10.33 -15.65 -16.58
C ARG A 171 11.41 -15.32 -17.62
N PHE A 172 11.13 -15.51 -18.90
CA PHE A 172 12.05 -15.14 -19.96
C PHE A 172 12.41 -13.64 -19.90
N TYR A 173 11.42 -12.75 -19.85
CA TYR A 173 11.69 -11.31 -19.78
C TYR A 173 12.32 -10.86 -18.47
N TRP A 174 12.03 -11.52 -17.35
CA TRP A 174 12.70 -11.26 -16.07
C TRP A 174 14.22 -11.46 -16.20
N THR A 175 14.67 -12.53 -16.86
CA THR A 175 16.12 -12.74 -17.09
C THR A 175 16.77 -11.63 -17.92
N LYS A 176 15.99 -10.88 -18.70
CA LYS A 176 16.47 -9.80 -19.57
C LYS A 176 16.33 -8.43 -18.91
N LEU A 177 15.33 -8.21 -18.06
CA LEU A 177 14.92 -6.91 -17.56
C LEU A 177 15.22 -6.69 -16.08
N SER A 178 15.56 -7.75 -15.34
CA SER A 178 15.78 -7.69 -13.88
C SER A 178 16.83 -6.66 -13.46
N PHE A 179 17.77 -6.29 -14.33
CA PHE A 179 18.80 -5.28 -14.04
C PHE A 179 18.24 -3.87 -13.84
N ASN A 180 17.00 -3.59 -14.28
CA ASN A 180 16.34 -2.29 -14.09
C ASN A 180 15.76 -2.11 -12.69
N PHE A 181 15.70 -3.17 -11.89
CA PHE A 181 15.03 -3.17 -10.58
C PHE A 181 16.05 -3.24 -9.45
N SER A 182 15.68 -2.70 -8.29
CA SER A 182 16.51 -2.70 -7.10
C SER A 182 16.84 -4.11 -6.59
N GLN A 183 17.89 -4.23 -5.77
CA GLN A 183 18.34 -5.51 -5.23
C GLN A 183 17.22 -6.25 -4.48
N ASP A 184 16.50 -5.59 -3.57
CA ASP A 184 15.46 -6.31 -2.80
C ASP A 184 14.30 -6.75 -3.70
N THR A 185 14.00 -6.02 -4.78
CA THR A 185 13.03 -6.48 -5.80
C THR A 185 13.52 -7.75 -6.46
N ARG A 186 14.80 -7.82 -6.81
CA ARG A 186 15.37 -9.04 -7.41
C ARG A 186 15.34 -10.24 -6.47
N GLU A 187 15.67 -10.03 -5.20
CA GLU A 187 15.61 -11.07 -4.16
C GLU A 187 14.17 -11.52 -3.88
N PHE A 188 13.23 -10.58 -3.84
CA PHE A 188 11.81 -10.88 -3.70
C PHE A 188 11.29 -11.72 -4.87
N VAL A 189 11.57 -11.30 -6.12
CA VAL A 189 11.14 -12.05 -7.31
C VAL A 189 11.78 -13.44 -7.36
N ALA A 190 13.05 -13.59 -6.95
CA ALA A 190 13.69 -14.90 -6.86
C ALA A 190 12.94 -15.84 -5.91
N LYS A 191 12.53 -15.35 -4.72
CA LYS A 191 11.71 -16.12 -3.77
C LYS A 191 10.31 -16.44 -4.32
N ILE A 192 9.69 -15.50 -5.03
CA ILE A 192 8.40 -15.73 -5.70
C ILE A 192 8.55 -16.83 -6.76
N ILE A 193 9.61 -16.80 -7.58
CA ILE A 193 9.89 -17.83 -8.59
C ILE A 193 10.04 -19.22 -7.94
N GLU A 194 10.82 -19.32 -6.86
CA GLU A 194 11.01 -20.58 -6.13
C GLU A 194 9.67 -21.16 -5.65
N LYS A 195 8.83 -20.34 -5.01
CA LYS A 195 7.52 -20.77 -4.54
C LYS A 195 6.51 -21.02 -5.66
N SER A 196 6.64 -20.29 -6.77
CA SER A 196 5.89 -20.52 -7.98
C SER A 196 6.25 -21.87 -8.63
N ASP A 197 7.51 -22.31 -8.54
CA ASP A 197 7.95 -23.63 -9.01
C ASP A 197 7.37 -24.77 -8.17
N GLU A 198 7.25 -24.59 -6.85
CA GLU A 198 6.54 -25.53 -5.98
C GLU A 198 5.08 -25.71 -6.43
N LEU A 199 4.40 -24.60 -6.75
CA LEU A 199 3.03 -24.62 -7.26
C LEU A 199 2.91 -25.25 -8.65
N ILE A 200 3.85 -24.99 -9.57
CA ILE A 200 3.88 -25.68 -10.88
C ILE A 200 4.02 -27.19 -10.69
N ALA A 201 4.91 -27.62 -9.80
CA ALA A 201 5.10 -29.04 -9.50
C ALA A 201 3.83 -29.66 -8.89
N LEU A 202 3.12 -28.91 -8.03
CA LEU A 202 1.84 -29.32 -7.47
C LEU A 202 0.75 -29.42 -8.55
N ARG A 203 0.65 -28.43 -9.46
CA ARG A 203 -0.30 -28.47 -10.58
C ARG A 203 -0.09 -29.70 -11.44
N LYS A 204 1.16 -30.05 -11.76
CA LYS A 204 1.48 -31.27 -12.53
C LYS A 204 0.94 -32.55 -11.87
N LYS A 205 0.81 -32.57 -10.54
CA LYS A 205 0.28 -33.73 -9.79
C LYS A 205 -1.25 -33.68 -9.66
N LYS A 206 -1.82 -32.50 -9.39
CA LYS A 206 -3.27 -32.32 -9.11
C LYS A 206 -4.12 -31.98 -10.35
N GLY A 207 -3.49 -31.59 -11.45
CA GLY A 207 -4.14 -31.04 -12.65
C GLY A 207 -4.40 -29.53 -12.56
N LYS A 208 -5.06 -29.07 -11.49
CA LYS A 208 -5.43 -27.67 -11.28
C LYS A 208 -5.14 -27.21 -9.86
N LEU A 209 -4.72 -25.96 -9.68
CA LEU A 209 -4.53 -25.36 -8.35
C LEU A 209 -5.81 -24.67 -7.87
N THR A 210 -6.04 -24.68 -6.56
CA THR A 210 -7.12 -23.94 -5.90
C THR A 210 -6.59 -22.75 -5.12
N ASN A 211 -7.47 -21.86 -4.65
CA ASN A 211 -7.07 -20.71 -3.85
C ASN A 211 -6.34 -21.14 -2.57
N GLU A 212 -6.76 -22.25 -1.96
CA GLU A 212 -6.13 -22.80 -0.76
C GLU A 212 -4.67 -23.22 -1.00
N ASP A 213 -4.34 -23.71 -2.21
CA ASP A 213 -2.97 -24.07 -2.57
C ASP A 213 -2.06 -22.82 -2.59
N TYR A 214 -2.57 -21.68 -3.07
CA TYR A 214 -1.85 -20.39 -3.04
C TYR A 214 -1.78 -19.82 -1.62
N ASP A 215 -2.89 -19.82 -0.88
CA ASP A 215 -2.98 -19.31 0.48
C ASP A 215 -2.07 -20.06 1.46
N ALA A 216 -1.88 -21.37 1.26
CA ALA A 216 -0.96 -22.18 2.05
C ALA A 216 0.50 -21.68 1.99
N ILE A 217 0.87 -21.02 0.89
CA ILE A 217 2.18 -20.39 0.68
C ILE A 217 2.15 -18.94 1.13
N SER A 218 1.22 -18.13 0.61
CA SER A 218 1.24 -16.68 0.78
C SER A 218 1.04 -16.24 2.22
N THR A 219 0.26 -16.97 3.02
CA THR A 219 0.09 -16.69 4.46
C THR A 219 1.38 -16.85 5.27
N LYS A 220 2.31 -17.69 4.79
CA LYS A 220 3.61 -17.92 5.42
C LYS A 220 4.74 -17.13 4.76
N PHE A 221 4.45 -16.47 3.64
CA PHE A 221 5.43 -15.75 2.86
C PHE A 221 5.75 -14.41 3.51
N LYS A 222 6.95 -14.26 4.06
CA LYS A 222 7.40 -13.01 4.67
C LYS A 222 7.89 -12.02 3.60
N VAL A 223 7.28 -10.85 3.55
CA VAL A 223 7.70 -9.73 2.71
C VAL A 223 8.31 -8.66 3.60
N ASN A 224 9.51 -8.20 3.25
CA ASN A 224 10.14 -7.07 3.90
C ASN A 224 9.81 -5.82 3.09
N LEU A 225 8.82 -5.06 3.56
CA LEU A 225 8.43 -3.78 2.96
C LEU A 225 9.42 -2.68 3.40
N ARG A 226 9.71 -1.73 2.51
CA ARG A 226 10.63 -0.60 2.73
C ARG A 226 9.93 0.61 3.36
#